data_AF-A0A4U9WF06-F1
#
_entry.id   AF-A0A4U9WF06-F1
#
_cell.length_a   1.000
_cell.length_b   1.000
_cell.length_c   1.000
_cell.angle_alpha   90.00
_cell.angle_beta   90.00
_cell.angle_gamma   90.00
#
_symmetry.space_group_name_H-M   'P 1'
#
loop_
_entity.id
_entity.type
_entity.pdbx_description
1 polymer ?
#
loop_
_entity_poly.entity_id
_entity_poly.type
_entity_poly.pdbx_seq_one_letter_code
_entity_poly.pdbx_strand_id
1 'polypeptide(L)' 'MQAATNILVTMNLVGMGLGLSIVPRYVSHFQSSNVVFRPLPASAPQIELLMAWHRENSSPALAQMIDLVEEQPEG' A
#
# COMPACT_ATOMS: atom_id res chain seq x y z
N MET A 1 -22.31 5.96 6.95
CA MET A 1 -20.85 6.02 6.75
C MET A 1 -20.54 5.24 5.48
N GLN A 2 -20.16 5.90 4.40
CA GLN A 2 -19.74 5.19 3.19
C GLN A 2 -18.29 4.73 3.41
N ALA A 3 -18.05 3.42 3.32
CA ALA A 3 -16.72 2.85 3.38
C ALA A 3 -16.27 2.54 1.95
N ALA A 4 -15.27 3.27 1.44
CA ALA A 4 -14.63 2.91 0.19
C ALA A 4 -13.61 1.79 0.47
N THR A 5 -13.83 0.61 -0.12
CA THR A 5 -12.98 -0.57 0.08
C THR A 5 -11.79 -0.63 -0.89
N ASN A 6 -11.74 0.31 -1.85
CA ASN A 6 -10.73 0.37 -2.89
C ASN A 6 -9.98 1.70 -2.81
N ILE A 7 -8.65 1.63 -2.82
CA ILE A 7 -7.75 2.77 -2.72
C ILE A 7 -8.04 3.87 -3.77
N LEU A 8 -8.39 3.48 -5.00
CA LEU A 8 -8.66 4.41 -6.10
C LEU A 8 -9.97 5.17 -5.89
N VAL A 9 -11.00 4.49 -5.38
CA VAL A 9 -12.29 5.12 -5.05
C VAL A 9 -12.09 6.14 -3.93
N THR A 10 -11.35 5.75 -2.88
CA THR A 10 -10.99 6.66 -1.78
C THR A 10 -10.24 7.89 -2.29
N MET A 11 -9.23 7.71 -3.14
CA MET A 11 -8.46 8.82 -3.73
C MET A 11 -9.33 9.77 -4.56
N ASN A 12 -10.27 9.24 -5.35
CA ASN A 12 -11.19 10.07 -6.14
C ASN A 12 -12.09 10.92 -5.24
N LEU A 13 -12.65 10.34 -4.18
CA LEU A 13 -13.50 11.09 -3.23
C LEU A 13 -12.74 12.21 -2.52
N VAL A 14 -11.49 11.95 -2.11
CA VAL A 14 -10.60 12.98 -1.54
C VAL A 14 -10.29 14.06 -2.58
N GLY A 15 -9.96 13.68 -3.81
CA GLY A 15 -9.71 14.62 -4.92
C GLY A 15 -10.93 15.45 -5.33
N MET A 16 -12.15 14.98 -5.05
CA MET A 16 -13.41 15.72 -5.21
C MET A 16 -13.69 16.67 -4.02
N GLY A 17 -12.85 16.68 -2.98
CA GLY A 17 -13.03 17.51 -1.79
C GLY A 17 -14.03 16.95 -0.78
N LEU A 18 -14.40 15.66 -0.86
CA LEU A 18 -15.42 15.06 0.00
C LEU A 18 -14.89 14.60 1.37
N GLY A 19 -13.59 14.79 1.64
CA GLY A 19 -13.00 14.49 2.95
C GLY A 19 -11.50 14.21 2.89
N LEU A 20 -11.01 13.51 3.92
CA LEU A 20 -9.62 13.06 4.08
C LEU A 20 -9.59 11.55 4.35
N SER A 21 -8.44 10.92 4.09
CA SER A 21 -8.24 9.49 4.33
C SER A 21 -6.83 9.19 4.82
N ILE A 22 -6.67 8.08 5.52
CA ILE A 22 -5.38 7.50 5.90
C ILE A 22 -5.12 6.35 4.93
N VAL A 23 -3.97 6.38 4.28
CA VAL A 23 -3.56 5.39 3.27
C VAL A 23 -2.15 4.89 3.57
N PRO A 24 -1.80 3.66 3.16
CA PRO A 24 -0.42 3.18 3.21
C PRO A 24 0.53 4.08 2.38
N ARG A 25 1.79 4.18 2.81
CA ARG A 25 2.81 5.05 2.16
C ARG A 25 2.94 4.79 0.66
N TYR A 26 2.86 3.53 0.23
CA TYR A 26 3.03 3.16 -1.19
C TYR A 26 2.01 3.85 -2.11
N VAL A 27 0.87 4.29 -1.57
CA VAL A 27 -0.20 4.97 -2.33
C VAL A 27 0.22 6.36 -2.79
N SER A 28 1.19 6.97 -2.11
CA SER A 28 1.71 8.29 -2.51
C SER A 28 2.40 8.28 -3.88
N HIS A 29 2.76 7.11 -4.42
CA HIS A 29 3.28 6.97 -5.78
C HIS A 29 2.20 7.10 -6.86
N PHE A 30 0.92 7.00 -6.52
CA PHE A 30 -0.16 7.29 -7.47
C PHE A 30 -0.28 8.80 -7.65
N GLN A 31 -0.04 9.26 -8.88
CA GLN A 31 -0.17 10.68 -9.21
C GLN A 31 -1.65 11.09 -9.26
N SER A 32 -2.06 11.99 -8.37
CA SER A 32 -3.32 12.73 -8.51
C SER A 32 -3.04 14.20 -8.24
N SER A 33 -3.26 15.06 -9.24
CA SER A 33 -3.03 16.51 -9.13
C SER A 33 -3.87 17.19 -8.05
N ASN A 34 -4.95 16.52 -7.61
CA ASN A 34 -5.96 17.10 -6.72
C ASN A 34 -5.82 16.61 -5.27
N VAL A 35 -4.78 15.84 -4.95
CA VAL A 35 -4.55 15.29 -3.61
C VAL A 35 -3.12 15.60 -3.16
N VAL A 36 -2.99 16.05 -1.90
CA VAL A 36 -1.69 16.24 -1.25
C VAL A 36 -1.51 15.16 -0.18
N PHE A 37 -0.41 14.42 -0.25
CA PHE A 37 -0.03 13.46 0.78
C PHE A 37 0.75 14.16 1.90
N ARG A 38 0.39 13.86 3.16
CA ARG A 38 1.15 14.30 4.33
C ARG A 38 1.56 13.08 5.16
N PRO A 39 2.84 12.88 5.47
CA PRO A 39 3.29 11.81 6.34
C PRO A 39 2.64 11.90 7.72
N LEU A 40 2.28 10.75 8.30
CA LEU A 40 1.91 10.67 9.71
C LEU A 40 3.16 10.73 10.59
N PRO A 41 3.04 11.12 11.88
CA PRO A 41 4.16 11.07 12.82
C PRO A 41 4.75 9.66 12.92
N ALA A 42 6.04 9.55 13.22
CA ALA A 42 6.72 8.26 13.40
C ALA A 42 6.09 7.39 14.52
N SER A 43 5.39 8.02 15.47
CA SER A 43 4.65 7.34 16.54
C SER A 43 3.29 6.77 16.10
N ALA A 44 2.87 6.97 14.86
CA ALA A 44 1.62 6.42 14.35
C ALA A 44 1.71 4.87 14.24
N PRO A 45 0.59 4.15 14.41
CA PRO A 45 0.56 2.71 14.18
C PRO A 45 1.04 2.36 12.78
N GLN A 46 1.94 1.38 12.70
CA GLN A 46 2.45 0.80 11.46
C GLN A 46 1.62 -0.44 11.12
N ILE A 47 1.55 -0.76 9.83
CA ILE A 47 0.99 -2.02 9.34
C ILE A 47 2.05 -2.74 8.52
N GLU A 48 2.13 -4.05 8.65
CA GLU A 48 3.05 -4.88 7.88
C GLU A 48 2.47 -5.16 6.49
N LEU A 49 3.33 -5.13 5.47
CA LEU A 49 3.01 -5.64 4.14
C LEU A 49 3.56 -7.07 4.04
N LEU A 50 2.66 -8.05 4.03
CA LEU A 50 3.02 -9.46 4.06
C LEU A 50 2.84 -10.11 2.68
N MET A 51 3.75 -11.01 2.34
CA MET A 51 3.56 -11.99 1.26
C MET A 51 3.19 -13.34 1.87
N ALA A 52 2.24 -14.04 1.26
CA ALA A 52 1.82 -15.36 1.72
C ALA A 52 1.68 -16.32 0.53
N TRP A 53 2.07 -17.56 0.75
CA TRP A 53 1.96 -18.64 -0.24
C TRP A 53 1.58 -19.95 0.45
N HIS A 54 1.10 -20.91 -0.35
CA HIS A 54 0.80 -22.24 0.16
C HIS A 54 2.11 -22.96 0.53
N ARG A 55 2.16 -23.57 1.72
CA ARG A 55 3.37 -24.23 2.25
C ARG A 55 3.97 -25.27 1.31
N GLU A 56 3.10 -26.00 0.61
CA GLU A 56 3.51 -27.07 -0.32
C GLU A 56 3.76 -26.57 -1.77
N ASN A 57 3.83 -25.24 -2.00
CA ASN A 57 4.13 -24.71 -3.33
C ASN A 57 5.62 -24.86 -3.65
N SER A 58 5.93 -25.79 -4.56
CA SER A 58 7.30 -26.10 -5.02
C SER A 58 7.71 -25.40 -6.32
N SER A 59 6.98 -24.37 -6.75
CA SER A 59 7.29 -23.62 -7.98
C SER A 59 8.67 -22.97 -7.89
N PRO A 60 9.60 -23.26 -8.81
CA PRO A 60 10.89 -22.57 -8.87
C PRO A 60 10.77 -21.06 -9.08
N ALA A 61 9.67 -20.60 -9.68
CA ALA A 61 9.39 -19.17 -9.85
C ALA A 61 9.02 -18.49 -8.53
N LEU A 62 8.34 -19.20 -7.61
CA LEU A 62 8.04 -18.68 -6.28
C LEU A 62 9.30 -18.52 -5.45
N ALA A 63 10.20 -19.52 -5.48
CA ALA A 63 11.49 -19.44 -4.79
C ALA A 63 12.29 -18.22 -5.25
N GLN A 64 12.45 -18.05 -6.58
CA GLN A 64 13.14 -16.88 -7.14
C GLN A 64 12.47 -15.55 -6.79
N MET A 65 11.14 -15.51 -6.69
CA MET A 65 10.42 -14.29 -6.30
C MET A 65 10.66 -13.94 -4.82
N ILE A 66 10.73 -14.95 -3.94
CA ILE A 66 11.07 -14.74 -2.53
C ILE A 66 12.51 -14.21 -2.42
N ASP A 67 13.46 -14.87 -3.09
CA ASP A 67 14.87 -14.45 -3.11
C ASP A 67 14.99 -12.98 -3.58
N LEU A 68 14.30 -12.62 -4.68
CA LEU A 68 14.31 -11.25 -5.22
C LEU A 68 13.80 -10.20 -4.22
N VAL A 69 12.77 -10.53 -3.44
CA VAL A 69 12.19 -9.61 -2.46
C VAL A 69 13.05 -9.54 -1.20
N GLU A 70 13.67 -10.63 -0.77
CA GLU A 70 14.61 -10.65 0.36
C GLU A 70 15.92 -9.90 0.04
N GLU A 71 16.37 -9.95 -1.22
CA GLU A 71 17.55 -9.23 -1.71
C GLU A 71 17.38 -7.72 -1.79
N GLN A 72 16.15 -7.19 -1.74
CA GLN A 72 15.88 -5.75 -1.73
C GLN A 72 15.77 -5.25 -0.27
N PRO A 73 16.83 -4.69 0.33
CA PRO A 73 16.73 -4.08 1.65
C PRO A 73 16.08 -2.70 1.47
N GLU A 74 15.02 -2.49 2.23
CA GLU A 74 14.35 -1.23 2.59
C GLU A 74 14.82 0.08 1.90
N GLY A 75 13.90 0.73 1.21
CA GLY A 75 13.91 2.17 0.89
C GLY A 75 12.77 2.94 1.57
#